data_AF-R9LW26-F1
#
_entry.id   AF-R9LW26-F1
#
_cell.length_a   1.000
_cell.length_b   1.000
_cell.length_c   1.000
_cell.angle_alpha   90.00
_cell.angle_beta   90.00
_cell.angle_gamma   90.00
#
_symmetry.space_group_name_H-M   'P 1'
#
loop_
_entity.id
_entity.type
_entity.pdbx_description
1 polymer ?
#
loop_
_entity_poly.entity_id
_entity_poly.type
_entity_poly.pdbx_seq_one_letter_code
_entity_poly.pdbx_strand_id
1 'polypeptide(L)'
;MGKITGFLEYDRREPADRPPLERVRDWEPFRIPLTADARREQGGRCMNCGVPFCQSGIQWEGRDFGCPLHNLIPEWNDMIHAGNPSHALSRLLKTNNFPEFTGRVCPAPCEEACICGMYGDAVTIRDNELSVIEEAFAAGAVRRRRPPQWSGKKVAVVGSGPAGLAAADQLNHRGHSVTVVEREERPGGLLTYGIPNMKLPKDIVKRRINLMTDEGVSFVTGVDAADPQVAQRLLRDYDAVILCCGAERPRPLGLETEGISGICYGTEFLKAAVEQRQFGKTPAVPTAEGRDVIIVGTGDTASDCVATALRQGCRSIAQLVRRPEADYLQNGVLPRDCAHEEAAALFGEDPRRFGVQIKEIRVENGALTAVTTTEGDALPCGLLIAATGFAGCAGEVCKAFGVAWDETVQTSEGGFATTVEKVFAAGDMRRGQSLVVWAIAEGRSAAAEVDSYLNGCTNLVRVV
;
A
#
# COMPACT_ATOMS: atom_id res chain seq x y z
N MET A 1 15.74 20.42 -18.34
CA MET A 1 14.76 19.31 -18.40
C MET A 1 15.42 18.07 -18.97
N GLY A 2 15.98 17.25 -18.07
CA GLY A 2 16.78 16.07 -18.37
C GLY A 2 18.09 16.40 -19.10
N LYS A 3 18.97 15.39 -19.24
CA LYS A 3 20.03 15.45 -20.24
C LYS A 3 19.43 14.98 -21.56
N ILE A 4 19.48 15.79 -22.61
CA ILE A 4 18.84 15.49 -23.92
C ILE A 4 19.18 14.08 -24.41
N THR A 5 20.42 13.65 -24.25
CA THR A 5 20.96 12.35 -24.66
C THR A 5 21.14 11.37 -23.50
N GLY A 6 20.68 11.71 -22.28
CA GLY A 6 20.97 10.94 -21.07
C GLY A 6 20.48 9.49 -21.12
N PHE A 7 19.35 9.23 -21.78
CA PHE A 7 18.82 7.87 -21.97
C PHE A 7 19.66 6.99 -22.92
N LEU A 8 20.53 7.61 -23.74
CA LEU A 8 21.48 6.91 -24.61
C LEU A 8 22.83 6.70 -23.94
N GLU A 9 23.17 7.54 -22.96
CA GLU A 9 24.50 7.58 -22.33
C GLU A 9 24.55 6.87 -20.97
N TYR A 10 23.42 6.79 -20.26
CA TYR A 10 23.33 6.21 -18.93
C TYR A 10 22.47 4.94 -18.95
N ASP A 11 23.06 3.84 -18.50
CA ASP A 11 22.34 2.59 -18.27
C ASP A 11 21.39 2.72 -17.06
N ARG A 12 20.29 1.95 -17.09
CA ARG A 12 19.44 1.80 -15.90
C ARG A 12 20.25 1.15 -14.80
N ARG A 13 20.25 1.76 -13.62
CA ARG A 13 20.83 1.19 -12.41
C ARG A 13 19.80 1.21 -11.32
N GLU A 14 19.38 0.03 -10.89
CA GLU A 14 18.51 -0.11 -9.71
C GLU A 14 19.36 -0.18 -8.42
N PRO A 15 18.80 0.23 -7.28
CA PRO A 15 19.35 -0.11 -5.97
C PRO A 15 19.60 -1.62 -5.87
N ALA A 16 20.82 -2.02 -5.49
CA ALA A 16 21.10 -3.42 -5.23
C ALA A 16 20.42 -3.87 -3.94
N ASP A 17 20.03 -5.13 -3.86
CA ASP A 17 19.50 -5.70 -2.63
C ASP A 17 20.60 -6.37 -1.80
N ARG A 18 20.45 -6.37 -0.47
CA ARG A 18 21.23 -7.20 0.43
C ARG A 18 21.08 -8.68 0.03
N PRO A 19 22.13 -9.52 0.17
CA PRO A 19 22.08 -10.93 -0.21
C PRO A 19 20.90 -11.67 0.45
N PRO A 20 20.16 -12.54 -0.28
CA PRO A 20 18.96 -13.20 0.25
C PRO A 20 19.18 -13.93 1.59
N LEU A 21 20.28 -14.67 1.73
CA LEU A 21 20.62 -15.42 2.95
C LEU A 21 20.97 -14.53 4.16
N GLU A 22 21.33 -13.27 3.91
CA GLU A 22 21.56 -12.27 4.96
C GLU A 22 20.23 -11.62 5.36
N ARG A 23 19.50 -11.04 4.39
CA ARG A 23 18.28 -10.25 4.65
C ARG A 23 17.10 -11.06 5.17
N VAL A 24 17.10 -12.38 5.01
CA VAL A 24 16.06 -13.27 5.58
C VAL A 24 16.20 -13.46 7.10
N ARG A 25 17.32 -13.03 7.69
CA ARG A 25 17.60 -13.17 9.14
C ARG A 25 17.11 -11.98 9.97
N ASP A 26 16.67 -10.91 9.32
CA ASP A 26 16.23 -9.68 9.96
C ASP A 26 15.00 -9.09 9.25
N TRP A 27 14.53 -7.96 9.79
CA TRP A 27 13.35 -7.24 9.30
C TRP A 27 13.71 -5.83 8.81
N GLU A 28 14.99 -5.60 8.51
CA GLU A 28 15.52 -4.32 8.08
C GLU A 28 15.31 -4.12 6.56
N PRO A 29 15.22 -2.88 6.07
CA PRO A 29 15.26 -2.58 4.65
C PRO A 29 16.41 -3.28 3.95
N PHE A 30 16.14 -3.86 2.79
CA PHE A 30 17.14 -4.63 2.05
C PHE A 30 17.69 -3.91 0.82
N ARG A 31 17.05 -2.83 0.34
CA ARG A 31 17.55 -2.03 -0.78
C ARG A 31 18.70 -1.12 -0.34
N ILE A 32 19.80 -1.16 -1.08
CA ILE A 32 20.99 -0.35 -0.88
C ILE A 32 20.90 0.90 -1.76
N PRO A 33 20.81 2.12 -1.20
CA PRO A 33 20.69 3.34 -1.98
C PRO A 33 21.86 3.55 -2.94
N LEU A 34 21.57 4.11 -4.12
CA LEU A 34 22.60 4.57 -5.05
C LEU A 34 23.35 5.79 -4.48
N THR A 35 24.57 6.01 -4.98
CA THR A 35 25.29 7.25 -4.72
C THR A 35 24.55 8.44 -5.34
N ALA A 36 24.78 9.65 -4.81
CA ALA A 36 24.18 10.87 -5.35
C ALA A 36 24.50 11.05 -6.84
N ASP A 37 25.73 10.77 -7.27
CA ASP A 37 26.15 10.87 -8.67
C ASP A 37 25.37 9.90 -9.56
N ALA A 38 25.28 8.62 -9.16
CA ALA A 38 24.49 7.63 -9.89
C ALA A 38 22.99 8.00 -9.91
N ARG A 39 22.46 8.59 -8.83
CA ARG A 39 21.08 9.09 -8.79
C ARG A 39 20.85 10.24 -9.77
N ARG A 40 21.81 11.16 -9.91
CA ARG A 40 21.76 12.23 -10.92
C ARG A 40 21.79 11.68 -12.35
N GLU A 41 22.54 10.62 -12.61
CA GLU A 41 22.51 9.90 -13.89
C GLU A 41 21.13 9.31 -14.14
N GLN A 42 20.53 8.63 -13.16
CA GLN A 42 19.19 8.04 -13.30
C GLN A 42 18.09 9.09 -13.53
N GLY A 43 18.16 10.26 -12.87
CA GLY A 43 17.28 11.40 -13.18
C GLY A 43 17.50 11.94 -14.60
N GLY A 44 18.76 11.93 -15.06
CA GLY A 44 19.17 12.37 -16.39
C GLY A 44 18.68 11.51 -17.55
N ARG A 45 18.27 10.25 -17.28
CA ARG A 45 17.66 9.35 -18.28
C ARG A 45 16.26 9.77 -18.72
N CYS A 46 15.61 10.69 -18.00
CA CYS A 46 14.29 11.18 -18.39
C CYS A 46 14.35 11.91 -19.75
N MET A 47 13.57 11.43 -20.73
CA MET A 47 13.49 12.02 -22.07
C MET A 47 12.74 13.36 -22.13
N ASN A 48 12.15 13.81 -21.02
CA ASN A 48 11.29 14.99 -20.95
C ASN A 48 10.22 15.02 -22.06
N CYS A 49 9.46 13.92 -22.18
CA CYS A 49 8.48 13.71 -23.24
C CYS A 49 7.44 14.84 -23.26
N GLY A 50 7.09 15.34 -24.45
CA GLY A 50 6.04 16.36 -24.60
C GLY A 50 4.65 15.89 -24.15
N VAL A 51 4.37 14.59 -24.31
CA VAL A 51 3.23 13.90 -23.69
C VAL A 51 3.77 12.88 -22.70
N PRO A 52 3.88 13.21 -21.40
CA PRO A 52 4.51 12.34 -20.43
C PRO A 52 3.53 11.27 -19.93
N PHE A 53 3.44 10.13 -20.62
CA PHE A 53 2.58 8.99 -20.22
C PHE A 53 2.83 8.49 -18.80
N CYS A 54 4.03 8.67 -18.25
CA CYS A 54 4.30 8.38 -16.84
C CYS A 54 3.39 9.16 -15.87
N GLN A 55 2.78 10.27 -16.30
CA GLN A 55 1.83 11.09 -15.52
C GLN A 55 0.36 10.81 -15.86
N SER A 56 0.03 9.89 -16.77
CA SER A 56 -1.34 9.77 -17.30
C SER A 56 -2.37 9.38 -16.25
N GLY A 57 -2.02 8.46 -15.33
CA GLY A 57 -2.90 8.03 -14.25
C GLY A 57 -4.23 7.45 -14.73
N ILE A 58 -4.22 6.67 -15.81
CA ILE A 58 -5.43 6.09 -16.41
C ILE A 58 -5.48 4.58 -16.20
N GLN A 59 -6.68 4.01 -16.24
CA GLN A 59 -6.86 2.57 -16.39
C GLN A 59 -7.02 2.22 -17.86
N TRP A 60 -6.14 1.38 -18.39
CA TRP A 60 -6.16 0.91 -19.76
C TRP A 60 -6.16 -0.62 -19.78
N GLU A 61 -7.19 -1.22 -20.40
CA GLU A 61 -7.37 -2.69 -20.48
C GLU A 61 -7.28 -3.40 -19.11
N GLY A 62 -7.83 -2.78 -18.07
CA GLY A 62 -7.84 -3.33 -16.71
C GLY A 62 -6.51 -3.24 -15.96
N ARG A 63 -5.52 -2.51 -16.48
CA ARG A 63 -4.25 -2.21 -15.80
C ARG A 63 -4.11 -0.72 -15.55
N ASP A 64 -3.41 -0.37 -14.47
CA ASP A 64 -3.05 1.01 -14.18
C ASP A 64 -1.88 1.43 -15.07
N PHE A 65 -2.03 2.55 -15.78
CA PHE A 65 -1.03 3.08 -16.71
C PHE A 65 -0.68 4.54 -16.34
N GLY A 66 0.59 4.76 -15.98
CA GLY A 66 1.04 6.05 -15.44
C GLY A 66 0.74 6.21 -13.96
N CYS A 67 1.21 7.29 -13.35
CA CYS A 67 1.03 7.56 -11.93
C CYS A 67 -0.41 8.05 -11.64
N PRO A 68 -1.19 7.36 -10.77
CA PRO A 68 -2.53 7.81 -10.40
C PRO A 68 -2.60 9.14 -9.65
N LEU A 69 -1.46 9.69 -9.19
CA LEU A 69 -1.41 11.04 -8.59
C LEU A 69 -1.10 12.13 -9.63
N HIS A 70 -0.88 11.76 -10.89
CA HIS A 70 -0.35 12.62 -11.94
C HIS A 70 0.92 13.37 -11.49
N ASN A 71 1.82 12.65 -10.80
CA ASN A 71 3.06 13.20 -10.30
C ASN A 71 3.84 13.93 -11.42
N LEU A 72 4.45 15.07 -11.10
CA LEU A 72 5.21 15.89 -12.04
C LEU A 72 6.59 15.27 -12.37
N ILE A 73 6.59 14.03 -12.87
CA ILE A 73 7.76 13.13 -12.98
C ILE A 73 8.95 13.74 -13.75
N PRO A 74 8.77 14.19 -15.01
CA PRO A 74 9.80 14.95 -15.72
C PRO A 74 10.40 16.11 -14.92
N GLU A 75 9.60 16.88 -14.19
CA GLU A 75 10.09 18.07 -13.48
C GLU A 75 11.04 17.70 -12.35
N TRP A 76 10.66 16.77 -11.47
CA TRP A 76 11.55 16.41 -10.37
C TRP A 76 12.72 15.52 -10.82
N ASN A 77 12.60 14.75 -11.92
CA ASN A 77 13.75 14.06 -12.52
C ASN A 77 14.79 15.05 -13.07
N ASP A 78 14.33 16.13 -13.70
CA ASP A 78 15.23 17.21 -14.13
C ASP A 78 15.95 17.84 -12.94
N MET A 79 15.21 18.11 -11.86
CA MET A 79 15.80 18.72 -10.66
C MET A 79 16.79 17.76 -9.96
N ILE A 80 16.54 16.45 -9.96
CA ILE A 80 17.52 15.44 -9.53
C ILE A 80 18.79 15.54 -10.38
N HIS A 81 18.65 15.50 -11.71
CA HIS A 81 19.79 15.58 -12.62
C HIS A 81 20.60 16.87 -12.44
N ALA A 82 19.93 18.01 -12.31
CA ALA A 82 20.54 19.32 -12.10
C ALA A 82 21.15 19.51 -10.70
N GLY A 83 20.97 18.55 -9.78
CA GLY A 83 21.48 18.65 -8.41
C GLY A 83 20.72 19.68 -7.55
N ASN A 84 19.42 19.85 -7.77
CA ASN A 84 18.55 20.78 -7.05
C ASN A 84 17.49 20.05 -6.21
N PRO A 85 17.85 19.51 -5.03
CA PRO A 85 16.95 18.68 -4.23
C PRO A 85 15.75 19.45 -3.66
N SER A 86 15.89 20.75 -3.39
CA SER A 86 14.79 21.56 -2.84
C SER A 86 13.66 21.75 -3.85
N HIS A 87 13.99 21.99 -5.12
CA HIS A 87 13.00 22.07 -6.19
C HIS A 87 12.41 20.69 -6.51
N ALA A 88 13.23 19.63 -6.52
CA ALA A 88 12.74 18.26 -6.71
C ALA A 88 11.66 17.92 -5.65
N LEU A 89 11.97 18.17 -4.37
CA LEU A 89 11.03 17.97 -3.27
C LEU A 89 9.77 18.82 -3.43
N SER A 90 9.92 20.11 -3.76
CA SER A 90 8.78 21.01 -3.92
C SER A 90 7.83 20.54 -5.03
N ARG A 91 8.34 19.95 -6.11
CA ARG A 91 7.50 19.42 -7.21
C ARG A 91 6.87 18.09 -6.83
N LEU A 92 7.63 17.20 -6.18
CA LEU A 92 7.12 15.91 -5.72
C LEU A 92 5.94 16.07 -4.73
N LEU A 93 6.05 16.98 -3.76
CA LEU A 93 5.03 17.22 -2.74
C LEU A 93 3.79 18.00 -3.24
N LYS A 94 3.75 18.44 -4.50
CA LYS A 94 2.54 19.07 -5.06
C LYS A 94 1.41 18.05 -5.23
N THR A 95 1.76 16.85 -5.63
CA THR A 95 0.82 15.81 -6.06
C THR A 95 0.78 14.63 -5.10
N ASN A 96 1.87 14.35 -4.39
CA ASN A 96 1.95 13.22 -3.47
C ASN A 96 2.13 13.68 -2.01
N ASN A 97 1.21 13.25 -1.13
CA ASN A 97 1.30 13.51 0.31
C ASN A 97 2.42 12.67 0.96
N PHE A 98 2.62 11.43 0.49
CA PHE A 98 3.46 10.45 1.16
C PHE A 98 4.42 9.72 0.19
N PRO A 99 5.38 10.43 -0.42
CA PRO A 99 6.35 9.81 -1.31
C PRO A 99 7.20 8.72 -0.63
N GLU A 100 7.37 8.80 0.69
CA GLU A 100 8.08 7.78 1.47
C GLU A 100 7.34 6.43 1.51
N PHE A 101 6.03 6.41 1.27
CA PHE A 101 5.25 5.19 1.19
C PHE A 101 5.25 4.66 -0.24
N THR A 102 4.85 5.50 -1.22
CA THR A 102 4.79 5.10 -2.63
C THR A 102 6.16 4.69 -3.17
N GLY A 103 7.23 5.40 -2.80
CA GLY A 103 8.60 5.07 -3.17
C GLY A 103 9.07 3.69 -2.68
N ARG A 104 8.40 3.09 -1.69
CA ARG A 104 8.71 1.76 -1.15
C ARG A 104 7.79 0.65 -1.64
N VAL A 105 6.49 0.93 -1.73
CA VAL A 105 5.48 -0.13 -1.91
C VAL A 105 4.69 -0.03 -3.21
N CYS A 106 4.86 1.04 -4.00
CA CYS A 106 4.18 1.16 -5.27
C CYS A 106 4.75 0.15 -6.29
N PRO A 107 3.92 -0.53 -7.09
CA PRO A 107 4.39 -1.36 -8.20
C PRO A 107 4.94 -0.53 -9.38
N ALA A 108 4.92 0.80 -9.27
CA ALA A 108 5.47 1.74 -10.25
C ALA A 108 4.85 1.66 -11.67
N PRO A 109 3.51 1.80 -11.82
CA PRO A 109 2.85 1.84 -13.14
C PRO A 109 3.33 3.01 -14.02
N CYS A 110 3.97 4.02 -13.41
CA CYS A 110 4.64 5.10 -14.10
C CYS A 110 5.89 4.66 -14.88
N GLU A 111 6.58 3.61 -14.43
CA GLU A 111 7.74 3.04 -15.13
C GLU A 111 7.30 2.16 -16.30
N GLU A 112 6.23 1.40 -16.14
CA GLU A 112 5.59 0.65 -17.25
C GLU A 112 5.10 1.61 -18.36
N ALA A 113 4.61 2.79 -17.99
CA ALA A 113 4.18 3.83 -18.93
C ALA A 113 5.33 4.71 -19.48
N CYS A 114 6.58 4.43 -19.12
CA CYS A 114 7.71 5.27 -19.53
C CYS A 114 8.08 5.02 -21.00
N ILE A 115 8.04 6.07 -21.85
CA ILE A 115 8.46 5.97 -23.26
C ILE A 115 9.92 5.48 -23.40
N CYS A 116 10.79 5.82 -22.44
CA CYS A 116 12.16 5.30 -22.42
C CYS A 116 12.19 3.76 -22.40
N GLY A 117 11.22 3.14 -21.73
CA GLY A 117 11.05 1.69 -21.67
C GLY A 117 10.64 1.04 -23.00
N MET A 118 10.19 1.81 -24.00
CA MET A 118 9.89 1.27 -25.32
C MET A 118 11.15 0.98 -26.15
N TYR A 119 12.24 1.71 -25.89
CA TYR A 119 13.49 1.64 -26.67
C TYR A 119 14.66 1.04 -25.87
N GLY A 120 14.42 0.67 -24.62
CA GLY A 120 15.41 0.18 -23.66
C GLY A 120 14.75 0.06 -22.30
N ASP A 121 15.46 0.41 -21.23
CA ASP A 121 14.90 0.35 -19.89
C ASP A 121 14.20 1.66 -19.47
N ALA A 122 13.10 1.56 -18.73
CA ALA A 122 12.42 2.72 -18.16
C ALA A 122 13.31 3.53 -17.20
N VAL A 123 12.93 4.77 -16.91
CA VAL A 123 13.55 5.57 -15.83
C VAL A 123 13.21 4.94 -14.47
N THR A 124 14.11 4.95 -13.50
CA THR A 124 13.87 4.45 -12.13
C THR A 124 13.04 5.46 -11.30
N ILE A 125 11.81 5.70 -11.74
CA ILE A 125 10.91 6.73 -11.19
C ILE A 125 10.63 6.50 -9.71
N ARG A 126 10.32 5.27 -9.30
CA ARG A 126 10.01 4.94 -7.90
C ARG A 126 11.21 5.19 -6.99
N ASP A 127 12.40 4.75 -7.40
CA ASP A 127 13.60 4.93 -6.58
C ASP A 127 14.08 6.39 -6.57
N ASN A 128 13.85 7.14 -7.66
CA ASN A 128 14.10 8.58 -7.69
C ASN A 128 13.17 9.34 -6.74
N GLU A 129 11.87 9.00 -6.72
CA GLU A 129 10.90 9.50 -5.75
C GLU A 129 11.35 9.24 -4.31
N LEU A 130 11.75 8.00 -4.02
CA LEU A 130 12.23 7.61 -2.70
C LEU A 130 13.50 8.38 -2.28
N SER A 131 14.44 8.56 -3.20
CA SER A 131 15.69 9.33 -2.95
C SER A 131 15.37 10.76 -2.51
N VAL A 132 14.51 11.45 -3.26
CA VAL A 132 14.16 12.86 -3.00
C VAL A 132 13.56 13.03 -1.61
N ILE A 133 12.61 12.17 -1.23
CA ILE A 133 11.92 12.33 0.06
C ILE A 133 12.79 11.92 1.25
N GLU A 134 13.61 10.86 1.14
CA GLU A 134 14.48 10.45 2.24
C GLU A 134 15.65 11.41 2.44
N GLU A 135 16.25 11.93 1.36
CA GLU A 135 17.26 13.00 1.46
C GLU A 135 16.67 14.25 2.11
N ALA A 136 15.43 14.60 1.76
CA ALA A 136 14.75 15.75 2.36
C ALA A 136 14.45 15.56 3.85
N PHE A 137 14.06 14.36 4.29
CA PHE A 137 13.91 14.07 5.72
C PHE A 137 15.26 14.08 6.44
N ALA A 138 16.29 13.46 5.87
CA ALA A 138 17.63 13.41 6.45
C ALA A 138 18.25 14.81 6.61
N ALA A 139 17.99 15.72 5.66
CA ALA A 139 18.45 17.10 5.68
C ALA A 139 17.56 18.05 6.53
N GLY A 140 16.47 17.56 7.13
CA GLY A 140 15.50 18.40 7.86
C GLY A 140 14.76 19.41 6.94
N ALA A 141 14.68 19.12 5.65
CA ALA A 141 14.00 19.95 4.65
C ALA A 141 12.48 19.77 4.65
N VAL A 142 11.99 18.60 5.08
CA VAL A 142 10.56 18.39 5.36
C VAL A 142 10.22 19.05 6.69
N ARG A 143 9.53 20.19 6.63
CA ARG A 143 9.18 21.01 7.80
C ARG A 143 7.68 20.99 8.03
N ARG A 144 7.29 21.08 9.31
CA ARG A 144 5.88 21.27 9.70
C ARG A 144 5.26 22.47 8.97
N ARG A 145 4.10 22.26 8.39
CA ARG A 145 3.29 23.28 7.70
C ARG A 145 1.91 23.38 8.32
N ARG A 146 1.74 24.29 9.29
CA ARG A 146 0.42 24.62 9.83
C ARG A 146 -0.34 25.54 8.87
N PRO A 147 -1.68 25.45 8.79
CA PRO A 147 -2.46 26.40 8.03
C PRO A 147 -2.28 27.82 8.61
N PRO A 148 -2.20 28.87 7.77
CA PRO A 148 -2.06 30.24 8.25
C PRO A 148 -3.33 30.75 8.95
N GLN A 149 -4.49 30.18 8.62
CA GLN A 149 -5.79 30.51 9.19
C GLN A 149 -6.65 29.25 9.33
N TRP A 150 -7.43 29.18 10.40
CA TRP A 150 -8.42 28.12 10.62
C TRP A 150 -9.78 28.53 10.07
N SER A 151 -10.44 27.64 9.33
CA SER A 151 -11.77 27.87 8.75
C SER A 151 -12.90 27.81 9.78
N GLY A 152 -12.63 27.29 10.98
CA GLY A 152 -13.63 27.01 12.01
C GLY A 152 -14.48 25.76 11.75
N LYS A 153 -14.32 25.10 10.59
CA LYS A 153 -15.03 23.86 10.25
C LYS A 153 -14.31 22.64 10.79
N LYS A 154 -15.08 21.63 11.17
CA LYS A 154 -14.61 20.36 11.74
C LYS A 154 -14.91 19.20 10.81
N VAL A 155 -13.89 18.40 10.49
CA VAL A 155 -14.03 17.19 9.67
C VAL A 155 -13.55 15.96 10.44
N ALA A 156 -14.37 14.91 10.44
CA ALA A 156 -13.98 13.59 10.92
C ALA A 156 -13.56 12.70 9.75
N VAL A 157 -12.45 11.99 9.88
CA VAL A 157 -11.99 11.00 8.92
C VAL A 157 -11.96 9.65 9.62
N VAL A 158 -12.76 8.70 9.17
CA VAL A 158 -12.88 7.38 9.77
C VAL A 158 -11.98 6.41 9.03
N GLY A 159 -10.99 5.85 9.74
CA GLY A 159 -9.94 5.00 9.19
C GLY A 159 -8.66 5.80 8.88
N SER A 160 -7.54 5.29 9.35
CA SER A 160 -6.21 5.93 9.22
C SER A 160 -5.31 5.27 8.16
N GLY A 161 -5.90 4.58 7.19
CA GLY A 161 -5.18 4.10 6.01
C GLY A 161 -4.70 5.24 5.09
N PRO A 162 -4.03 4.93 3.97
CA PRO A 162 -3.47 5.96 3.08
C PRO A 162 -4.49 7.01 2.60
N ALA A 163 -5.73 6.59 2.31
CA ALA A 163 -6.80 7.50 1.90
C ALA A 163 -7.18 8.48 3.02
N GLY A 164 -7.40 7.97 4.23
CA GLY A 164 -7.76 8.81 5.37
C GLY A 164 -6.64 9.77 5.77
N LEU A 165 -5.39 9.30 5.76
CA LEU A 165 -4.24 10.17 6.00
C LEU A 165 -4.12 11.26 4.93
N ALA A 166 -4.28 10.92 3.65
CA ALA A 166 -4.17 11.89 2.56
C ALA A 166 -5.28 12.95 2.62
N ALA A 167 -6.51 12.53 2.93
CA ALA A 167 -7.64 13.43 3.11
C ALA A 167 -7.41 14.37 4.31
N ALA A 168 -6.94 13.82 5.43
CA ALA A 168 -6.67 14.59 6.64
C ALA A 168 -5.54 15.62 6.44
N ASP A 169 -4.47 15.23 5.76
CA ASP A 169 -3.35 16.13 5.42
C ASP A 169 -3.83 17.31 4.57
N GLN A 170 -4.59 17.04 3.49
CA GLN A 170 -5.12 18.08 2.60
C GLN A 170 -6.06 19.05 3.33
N LEU A 171 -7.03 18.52 4.09
CA LEU A 171 -8.01 19.34 4.79
C LEU A 171 -7.38 20.15 5.94
N ASN A 172 -6.39 19.59 6.64
CA ASN A 172 -5.67 20.30 7.70
C ASN A 172 -4.87 21.48 7.12
N HIS A 173 -4.13 21.28 6.03
CA HIS A 173 -3.41 22.38 5.36
C HIS A 173 -4.36 23.41 4.74
N ARG A 174 -5.58 23.01 4.39
CA ARG A 174 -6.64 23.92 3.94
C ARG A 174 -7.21 24.79 5.06
N GLY A 175 -6.96 24.43 6.32
CA GLY A 175 -7.36 25.17 7.52
C GLY A 175 -8.53 24.56 8.28
N HIS A 176 -8.99 23.35 7.94
CA HIS A 176 -10.04 22.68 8.69
C HIS A 176 -9.47 21.98 9.93
N SER A 177 -10.25 21.91 11.01
CA SER A 177 -9.92 21.08 12.16
C SER A 177 -10.25 19.62 11.84
N VAL A 178 -9.23 18.77 11.71
CA VAL A 178 -9.40 17.37 11.31
C VAL A 178 -9.13 16.42 12.45
N THR A 179 -10.05 15.49 12.68
CA THR A 179 -9.88 14.36 13.57
C THR A 179 -9.95 13.06 12.79
N VAL A 180 -8.88 12.27 12.82
CA VAL A 180 -8.84 10.90 12.32
C VAL A 180 -9.27 9.95 13.45
N VAL A 181 -10.29 9.15 13.20
CA VAL A 181 -10.80 8.13 14.12
C VAL A 181 -10.35 6.76 13.62
N GLU A 182 -9.66 6.01 14.45
CA GLU A 182 -9.05 4.73 14.11
C GLU A 182 -9.46 3.65 15.13
N ARG A 183 -9.89 2.49 14.62
CA ARG A 183 -10.26 1.32 15.42
C ARG A 183 -9.05 0.72 16.13
N GLU A 184 -7.93 0.65 15.41
CA GLU A 184 -6.71 0.05 15.91
C GLU A 184 -5.96 0.96 16.89
N GLU A 185 -5.03 0.37 17.63
CA GLU A 185 -4.22 1.08 18.63
C GLU A 185 -3.27 2.13 18.02
N ARG A 186 -2.80 1.90 16.79
CA ARG A 186 -1.84 2.76 16.10
C ARG A 186 -2.39 3.14 14.72
N PRO A 187 -2.23 4.39 14.28
CA PRO A 187 -2.72 4.78 12.96
C PRO A 187 -1.82 4.25 11.82
N GLY A 188 -2.35 4.25 10.60
CA GLY A 188 -1.67 3.87 9.36
C GLY A 188 -2.32 2.73 8.57
N GLY A 189 -3.35 2.07 9.12
CA GLY A 189 -4.01 0.94 8.47
C GLY A 189 -3.02 -0.15 8.02
N LEU A 190 -3.15 -0.65 6.79
CA LEU A 190 -2.24 -1.67 6.25
C LEU A 190 -0.78 -1.19 6.12
N LEU A 191 -0.51 0.12 6.08
CA LEU A 191 0.89 0.61 6.15
C LEU A 191 1.54 0.23 7.48
N THR A 192 0.75 0.22 8.55
CA THR A 192 1.21 -0.13 9.90
C THR A 192 1.08 -1.61 10.17
N TYR A 193 -0.05 -2.24 9.83
CA TYR A 193 -0.37 -3.61 10.24
C TYR A 193 -0.20 -4.67 9.16
N GLY A 194 -0.22 -4.32 7.88
CA GLY A 194 -0.22 -5.29 6.78
C GLY A 194 1.16 -5.48 6.16
N ILE A 195 1.74 -4.40 5.64
CA ILE A 195 3.00 -4.47 4.89
C ILE A 195 4.14 -4.81 5.87
N PRO A 196 4.99 -5.81 5.61
CA PRO A 196 6.08 -6.16 6.51
C PRO A 196 7.14 -5.05 6.68
N ASN A 197 7.86 -5.08 7.81
CA ASN A 197 8.82 -4.02 8.17
C ASN A 197 9.99 -3.90 7.18
N MET A 198 10.46 -5.00 6.58
CA MET A 198 11.56 -4.97 5.61
C MET A 198 11.19 -4.28 4.29
N LYS A 199 9.89 -4.17 3.97
CA LYS A 199 9.39 -3.40 2.81
C LYS A 199 9.02 -1.97 3.22
N LEU A 200 8.31 -1.81 4.34
CA LEU A 200 7.91 -0.52 4.87
C LEU A 200 8.15 -0.45 6.39
N PRO A 201 9.27 0.16 6.82
CA PRO A 201 9.59 0.32 8.23
C PRO A 201 8.53 1.13 8.99
N LYS A 202 8.17 0.68 10.20
CA LYS A 202 7.07 1.30 10.97
C LYS A 202 7.45 2.64 11.59
N ASP A 203 8.73 2.90 11.78
CA ASP A 203 9.25 4.21 12.15
C ASP A 203 9.01 5.25 11.04
N ILE A 204 9.02 4.87 9.76
CA ILE A 204 8.71 5.77 8.64
C ILE A 204 7.24 6.18 8.67
N VAL A 205 6.33 5.23 8.94
CA VAL A 205 4.90 5.52 9.11
C VAL A 205 4.68 6.42 10.32
N LYS A 206 5.30 6.08 11.46
CA LYS A 206 5.28 6.89 12.68
C LYS A 206 5.83 8.30 12.48
N ARG A 207 6.93 8.46 11.73
CA ARG A 207 7.54 9.75 11.38
C ARG A 207 6.52 10.65 10.68
N ARG A 208 5.77 10.12 9.71
CA ARG A 208 4.72 10.86 9.01
C ARG A 208 3.54 11.22 9.91
N ILE A 209 3.04 10.26 10.69
CA ILE A 209 1.93 10.50 11.64
C ILE A 209 2.30 11.62 12.61
N ASN A 210 3.50 11.56 13.20
CA ASN A 210 4.00 12.59 14.12
C ASN A 210 4.05 13.97 13.45
N LEU A 211 4.53 14.04 12.20
CA LEU A 211 4.54 15.30 11.44
C LEU A 211 3.12 15.85 11.25
N MET A 212 2.16 15.01 10.88
CA MET A 212 0.76 15.42 10.73
C MET A 212 0.14 15.86 12.07
N THR A 213 0.47 15.18 13.17
CA THR A 213 0.06 15.58 14.52
C THR A 213 0.61 16.95 14.90
N ASP A 214 1.90 17.19 14.64
CA ASP A 214 2.55 18.48 14.88
C ASP A 214 1.95 19.62 14.05
N GLU A 215 1.42 19.28 12.86
CA GLU A 215 0.72 20.18 11.96
C GLU A 215 -0.74 20.45 12.33
N GLY A 216 -1.32 19.68 13.26
CA GLY A 216 -2.65 19.93 13.83
C GLY A 216 -3.68 18.82 13.63
N VAL A 217 -3.35 17.71 12.94
CA VAL A 217 -4.26 16.58 12.79
C VAL A 217 -4.38 15.83 14.12
N SER A 218 -5.61 15.66 14.60
CA SER A 218 -5.88 14.88 15.82
C SER A 218 -6.12 13.40 15.46
N PHE A 219 -5.48 12.48 16.19
CA PHE A 219 -5.71 11.05 16.03
C PHE A 219 -6.39 10.49 17.28
N VAL A 220 -7.54 9.86 17.10
CA VAL A 220 -8.30 9.16 18.15
C VAL A 220 -8.32 7.68 17.81
N THR A 221 -7.45 6.92 18.47
CA THR A 221 -7.23 5.48 18.25
C THR A 221 -8.04 4.63 19.22
N GLY A 222 -8.21 3.34 18.93
CA GLY A 222 -8.98 2.41 19.77
C GLY A 222 -10.50 2.65 19.74
N VAL A 223 -11.01 3.38 18.74
CA VAL A 223 -12.44 3.74 18.63
C VAL A 223 -12.99 3.18 17.33
N ASP A 224 -13.89 2.21 17.45
CA ASP A 224 -14.56 1.62 16.29
C ASP A 224 -15.81 2.43 15.90
N ALA A 225 -15.80 2.98 14.69
CA ALA A 225 -16.92 3.74 14.15
C ALA A 225 -18.07 2.85 13.63
N ALA A 226 -17.92 1.52 13.68
CA ALA A 226 -19.03 0.59 13.52
C ALA A 226 -19.99 0.63 14.71
N ASP A 227 -19.58 1.15 15.87
CA ASP A 227 -20.49 1.41 16.99
C ASP A 227 -21.48 2.52 16.61
N PRO A 228 -22.81 2.27 16.62
CA PRO A 228 -23.81 3.28 16.30
C PRO A 228 -23.71 4.55 17.16
N GLN A 229 -23.30 4.45 18.42
CA GLN A 229 -23.15 5.62 19.30
C GLN A 229 -21.99 6.51 18.84
N VAL A 230 -20.90 5.91 18.39
CA VAL A 230 -19.75 6.62 17.83
C VAL A 230 -20.14 7.28 16.52
N ALA A 231 -20.78 6.54 15.60
CA ALA A 231 -21.22 7.09 14.31
C ALA A 231 -22.19 8.27 14.50
N GLN A 232 -23.20 8.14 15.35
CA GLN A 232 -24.15 9.23 15.66
C GLN A 232 -23.45 10.44 16.26
N ARG A 233 -22.46 10.23 17.14
CA ARG A 233 -21.67 11.32 17.71
C ARG A 233 -20.87 12.05 16.63
N LEU A 234 -20.19 11.31 15.74
CA LEU A 234 -19.41 11.90 14.65
C LEU A 234 -20.32 12.70 13.71
N LEU A 235 -21.48 12.16 13.35
CA LEU A 235 -22.49 12.85 12.56
C LEU A 235 -23.06 14.09 13.27
N ARG A 236 -23.12 14.14 14.59
CA ARG A 236 -23.61 15.32 15.31
C ARG A 236 -22.54 16.41 15.46
N ASP A 237 -21.32 16.01 15.81
CA ASP A 237 -20.28 16.92 16.31
C ASP A 237 -19.41 17.52 15.19
N TYR A 238 -19.44 16.95 13.98
CA TYR A 238 -18.63 17.36 12.83
C TYR A 238 -19.47 17.89 11.67
N ASP A 239 -18.90 18.82 10.91
CA ASP A 239 -19.53 19.44 9.74
C ASP A 239 -19.47 18.53 8.51
N ALA A 240 -18.48 17.64 8.44
CA ALA A 240 -18.36 16.60 7.42
C ALA A 240 -17.66 15.35 7.97
N VAL A 241 -17.97 14.19 7.38
CA VAL A 241 -17.36 12.89 7.69
C VAL A 241 -16.87 12.22 6.42
N ILE A 242 -15.65 11.68 6.43
CA ILE A 242 -15.09 10.87 5.33
C ILE A 242 -14.86 9.44 5.83
N LEU A 243 -15.44 8.46 5.14
CA LEU A 243 -15.27 7.04 5.43
C LEU A 243 -14.13 6.45 4.59
N CYS A 244 -13.09 5.97 5.25
CA CYS A 244 -11.85 5.43 4.67
C CYS A 244 -11.45 4.09 5.32
N CYS A 245 -12.45 3.24 5.62
CA CYS A 245 -12.28 2.00 6.39
C CYS A 245 -11.77 0.78 5.58
N GLY A 246 -11.29 1.02 4.35
CA GLY A 246 -10.72 -0.04 3.51
C GLY A 246 -11.72 -1.10 3.02
N ALA A 247 -11.17 -2.18 2.47
CA ALA A 247 -11.88 -3.40 2.07
C ALA A 247 -11.27 -4.62 2.76
N GLU A 248 -11.95 -5.16 3.77
CA GLU A 248 -11.35 -6.11 4.71
C GLU A 248 -11.89 -7.53 4.61
N ARG A 249 -12.99 -7.76 3.87
CA ARG A 249 -13.60 -9.09 3.81
C ARG A 249 -12.68 -10.03 3.02
N PRO A 250 -12.15 -11.10 3.65
CA PRO A 250 -11.31 -12.04 2.93
C PRO A 250 -12.12 -12.77 1.87
N ARG A 251 -11.50 -13.06 0.72
CA ARG A 251 -12.11 -13.94 -0.28
C ARG A 251 -12.03 -15.38 0.22
N PRO A 252 -13.16 -16.10 0.30
CA PRO A 252 -13.17 -17.45 0.86
C PRO A 252 -12.31 -18.41 0.04
N LEU A 253 -11.70 -19.39 0.72
CA LEU A 253 -10.88 -20.44 0.08
C LEU A 253 -11.73 -21.43 -0.73
N GLY A 254 -13.05 -21.44 -0.50
CA GLY A 254 -13.97 -22.42 -1.10
C GLY A 254 -13.87 -23.81 -0.46
N LEU A 255 -13.31 -23.90 0.75
CA LEU A 255 -13.14 -25.13 1.53
C LEU A 255 -13.69 -24.91 2.94
N GLU A 256 -14.23 -25.98 3.53
CA GLU A 256 -14.66 -26.00 4.93
C GLU A 256 -13.42 -25.93 5.83
N THR A 257 -13.25 -24.79 6.51
CA THR A 257 -12.05 -24.48 7.33
C THR A 257 -12.39 -24.06 8.76
N GLU A 258 -13.67 -23.93 9.07
CA GLU A 258 -14.14 -23.44 10.37
C GLU A 258 -13.76 -24.42 11.50
N GLY A 259 -13.21 -23.89 12.58
CA GLY A 259 -12.78 -24.68 13.74
C GLY A 259 -11.48 -25.48 13.56
N ILE A 260 -10.85 -25.44 12.38
CA ILE A 260 -9.57 -26.14 12.14
C ILE A 260 -8.41 -25.25 12.60
N SER A 261 -7.60 -25.76 13.52
CA SER A 261 -6.37 -25.06 13.92
C SER A 261 -5.27 -25.19 12.87
N GLY A 262 -4.50 -24.11 12.67
CA GLY A 262 -3.46 -24.04 11.64
C GLY A 262 -3.91 -23.46 10.30
N ILE A 263 -5.09 -22.83 10.22
CA ILE A 263 -5.55 -22.11 9.02
C ILE A 263 -5.81 -20.65 9.39
N CYS A 264 -5.35 -19.70 8.57
CA CYS A 264 -5.63 -18.27 8.74
C CYS A 264 -5.58 -17.52 7.40
N TYR A 265 -6.10 -16.29 7.37
CA TYR A 265 -5.99 -15.43 6.19
C TYR A 265 -4.69 -14.60 6.19
N GLY A 266 -4.22 -14.24 5.00
CA GLY A 266 -2.94 -13.55 4.81
C GLY A 266 -2.81 -12.24 5.62
N THR A 267 -3.84 -11.40 5.65
CA THR A 267 -3.80 -10.15 6.44
C THR A 267 -3.79 -10.41 7.94
N GLU A 268 -4.48 -11.45 8.42
CA GLU A 268 -4.45 -11.83 9.84
C GLU A 268 -3.06 -12.32 10.24
N PHE A 269 -2.44 -13.15 9.40
CA PHE A 269 -1.07 -13.62 9.59
C PHE A 269 -0.06 -12.47 9.60
N LEU A 270 -0.13 -11.57 8.63
CA LEU A 270 0.75 -10.41 8.54
C LEU A 270 0.54 -9.45 9.71
N LYS A 271 -0.72 -9.16 10.07
CA LYS A 271 -1.06 -8.34 11.24
C LYS A 271 -0.47 -8.94 12.51
N ALA A 272 -0.72 -10.22 12.77
CA ALA A 272 -0.19 -10.90 13.95
C ALA A 272 1.35 -10.88 13.99
N ALA A 273 2.02 -11.07 12.85
CA ALA A 273 3.47 -11.02 12.77
C ALA A 273 4.02 -9.61 13.08
N VAL A 274 3.39 -8.57 12.53
CA VAL A 274 3.76 -7.19 12.83
C VAL A 274 3.52 -6.85 14.29
N GLU A 275 2.35 -7.18 14.84
CA GLU A 275 2.01 -6.90 16.23
C GLU A 275 2.96 -7.61 17.21
N GLN A 276 3.34 -8.85 16.91
CA GLN A 276 4.33 -9.57 17.69
C GLN A 276 5.68 -8.88 17.67
N ARG A 277 6.19 -8.55 16.46
CA ARG A 277 7.55 -8.02 16.30
C ARG A 277 7.70 -6.57 16.75
N GLN A 278 6.71 -5.74 16.46
CA GLN A 278 6.80 -4.29 16.64
C GLN A 278 6.13 -3.83 17.93
N PHE A 279 5.11 -4.55 18.39
CA PHE A 279 4.27 -4.15 19.54
C PHE A 279 4.40 -5.10 20.73
N GLY A 280 5.14 -6.21 20.59
CA GLY A 280 5.36 -7.18 21.66
C GLY A 280 4.11 -7.96 22.05
N LYS A 281 3.11 -8.05 21.16
CA LYS A 281 1.85 -8.77 21.43
C LYS A 281 2.00 -10.27 21.19
N THR A 282 1.20 -11.06 21.88
CA THR A 282 1.04 -12.48 21.53
C THR A 282 0.30 -12.59 20.20
N PRO A 283 0.82 -13.36 19.21
CA PRO A 283 0.14 -13.57 17.94
C PRO A 283 -1.27 -14.13 18.13
N ALA A 284 -2.25 -13.54 17.46
CA ALA A 284 -3.63 -14.03 17.43
C ALA A 284 -3.80 -15.29 16.57
N VAL A 285 -2.85 -15.56 15.67
CA VAL A 285 -2.81 -16.74 14.80
C VAL A 285 -1.48 -17.48 14.97
N PRO A 286 -1.39 -18.78 14.61
CA PRO A 286 -0.15 -19.54 14.71
C PRO A 286 1.00 -18.91 13.91
N THR A 287 2.21 -18.96 14.48
CA THR A 287 3.44 -18.55 13.77
C THR A 287 3.87 -19.61 12.74
N ALA A 288 4.75 -19.27 11.82
CA ALA A 288 5.33 -20.22 10.87
C ALA A 288 6.50 -21.04 11.46
N GLU A 289 6.97 -20.71 12.66
CA GLU A 289 8.15 -21.29 13.30
C GLU A 289 8.09 -22.83 13.35
N GLY A 290 9.06 -23.49 12.71
CA GLY A 290 9.20 -24.95 12.70
C GLY A 290 8.09 -25.72 11.96
N ARG A 291 7.18 -25.02 11.26
CA ARG A 291 6.04 -25.63 10.55
C ARG A 291 6.28 -25.77 9.06
N ASP A 292 5.61 -26.74 8.44
CA ASP A 292 5.45 -26.77 6.99
C ASP A 292 4.32 -25.81 6.61
N VAL A 293 4.65 -24.82 5.77
CA VAL A 293 3.76 -23.70 5.46
C VAL A 293 3.29 -23.79 4.02
N ILE A 294 1.98 -23.68 3.83
CA ILE A 294 1.38 -23.57 2.50
C ILE A 294 0.67 -22.24 2.40
N ILE A 295 0.98 -21.48 1.36
CA ILE A 295 0.36 -20.19 1.07
C ILE A 295 -0.45 -20.34 -0.20
N VAL A 296 -1.74 -19.99 -0.17
CA VAL A 296 -2.61 -20.02 -1.35
C VAL A 296 -2.83 -18.61 -1.83
N GLY A 297 -2.36 -18.30 -3.04
CA GLY A 297 -2.53 -16.98 -3.63
C GLY A 297 -1.33 -16.50 -4.43
N THR A 298 -1.47 -15.28 -4.94
CA THR A 298 -0.44 -14.57 -5.72
C THR A 298 -0.50 -13.08 -5.38
N GLY A 299 0.43 -12.29 -5.90
CA GLY A 299 0.55 -10.86 -5.64
C GLY A 299 1.25 -10.53 -4.31
N ASP A 300 1.24 -9.24 -3.97
CA ASP A 300 2.05 -8.70 -2.87
C ASP A 300 1.74 -9.32 -1.52
N THR A 301 0.46 -9.54 -1.18
CA THR A 301 0.08 -10.18 0.08
C THR A 301 0.65 -11.59 0.22
N ALA A 302 0.60 -12.39 -0.86
CA ALA A 302 1.14 -13.75 -0.84
C ALA A 302 2.66 -13.73 -0.69
N SER A 303 3.34 -12.86 -1.43
CA SER A 303 4.78 -12.60 -1.30
C SER A 303 5.18 -12.18 0.11
N ASP A 304 4.41 -11.27 0.72
CA ASP A 304 4.63 -10.81 2.09
C ASP A 304 4.45 -11.95 3.09
N CYS A 305 3.49 -12.84 2.87
CA CYS A 305 3.30 -14.03 3.70
C CYS A 305 4.50 -14.99 3.55
N VAL A 306 5.02 -15.19 2.34
CA VAL A 306 6.23 -15.98 2.09
C VAL A 306 7.40 -15.38 2.87
N ALA A 307 7.72 -14.11 2.62
CA ALA A 307 8.85 -13.43 3.24
C ALA A 307 8.77 -13.40 4.78
N THR A 308 7.55 -13.28 5.32
CA THR A 308 7.26 -13.31 6.76
C THR A 308 7.46 -14.71 7.34
N ALA A 309 6.95 -15.76 6.68
CA ALA A 309 7.09 -17.15 7.11
C ALA A 309 8.56 -17.59 7.13
N LEU A 310 9.34 -17.21 6.11
CA LEU A 310 10.78 -17.46 6.05
C LEU A 310 11.50 -16.85 7.27
N ARG A 311 11.22 -15.59 7.59
CA ARG A 311 11.80 -14.86 8.74
C ARG A 311 11.35 -15.37 10.10
N GLN A 312 10.23 -16.08 10.15
CA GLN A 312 9.76 -16.78 11.35
C GLN A 312 10.39 -18.18 11.50
N GLY A 313 11.17 -18.64 10.51
CA GLY A 313 11.87 -19.93 10.58
C GLY A 313 10.98 -21.12 10.27
N CYS A 314 10.18 -21.04 9.21
CA CYS A 314 9.42 -22.20 8.73
C CYS A 314 10.32 -23.37 8.34
N ARG A 315 9.82 -24.60 8.53
CA ARG A 315 10.54 -25.83 8.16
C ARG A 315 10.56 -26.04 6.64
N SER A 316 9.42 -25.79 5.99
CA SER A 316 9.28 -25.84 4.54
C SER A 316 8.22 -24.82 4.11
N ILE A 317 8.24 -24.44 2.83
CA ILE A 317 7.30 -23.47 2.29
C ILE A 317 6.89 -23.83 0.86
N ALA A 318 5.60 -23.76 0.57
CA ALA A 318 5.06 -23.87 -0.78
C ALA A 318 3.98 -22.81 -1.01
N GLN A 319 3.98 -22.22 -2.20
CA GLN A 319 2.99 -21.24 -2.63
C GLN A 319 2.17 -21.82 -3.78
N LEU A 320 0.88 -22.05 -3.56
CA LEU A 320 -0.02 -22.61 -4.57
C LEU A 320 -0.68 -21.48 -5.36
N VAL A 321 -0.43 -21.47 -6.67
CA VAL A 321 -0.96 -20.48 -7.61
C VAL A 321 -1.95 -21.17 -8.54
N ARG A 322 -3.20 -20.68 -8.53
CA ARG A 322 -4.31 -21.27 -9.31
C ARG A 322 -4.07 -21.27 -10.82
N ARG A 323 -3.51 -20.18 -11.36
CA ARG A 323 -3.31 -19.99 -12.80
C ARG A 323 -1.99 -20.63 -13.25
N PRO A 324 -1.88 -21.02 -14.54
CA PRO A 324 -0.66 -21.58 -15.08
C PRO A 324 0.48 -20.55 -15.09
N GLU A 325 1.73 -21.02 -15.10
CA GLU A 325 2.93 -20.17 -15.07
C GLU A 325 2.98 -19.20 -16.26
N ALA A 326 2.50 -19.66 -17.43
CA ALA A 326 2.47 -18.88 -18.66
C ALA A 326 1.76 -17.53 -18.52
N ASP A 327 0.79 -17.41 -17.60
CA ASP A 327 0.05 -16.16 -17.36
C ASP A 327 0.90 -15.10 -16.64
N TYR A 328 2.04 -15.48 -16.06
CA TYR A 328 2.90 -14.63 -15.24
C TYR A 328 4.25 -14.30 -15.89
N LEU A 329 4.55 -14.91 -17.04
CA LEU A 329 5.82 -14.68 -17.73
C LEU A 329 5.89 -13.25 -18.29
N GLN A 330 6.99 -12.57 -18.01
CA GLN A 330 7.35 -11.30 -18.62
C GLN A 330 8.56 -11.55 -19.53
N ASN A 331 8.38 -11.33 -20.84
CA ASN A 331 9.41 -11.64 -21.85
C ASN A 331 9.97 -13.08 -21.75
N GLY A 332 9.11 -14.04 -21.41
CA GLY A 332 9.48 -15.46 -21.24
C GLY A 332 10.19 -15.80 -19.93
N VAL A 333 10.33 -14.84 -19.01
CA VAL A 333 10.95 -15.04 -17.69
C VAL A 333 9.90 -14.86 -16.61
N LEU A 334 9.88 -15.77 -15.63
CA LEU A 334 9.02 -15.64 -14.46
C LEU A 334 9.60 -14.59 -13.50
N PRO A 335 8.91 -13.47 -13.23
CA PRO A 335 9.38 -12.48 -12.28
C PRO A 335 9.50 -13.06 -10.88
N ARG A 336 10.59 -12.70 -10.20
CA ARG A 336 10.83 -12.99 -8.78
C ARG A 336 10.91 -11.68 -8.02
N ASP A 337 10.31 -11.66 -6.86
CA ASP A 337 10.51 -10.60 -5.87
C ASP A 337 11.45 -11.10 -4.78
N CYS A 338 11.66 -10.25 -3.76
CA CYS A 338 12.55 -10.58 -2.65
C CYS A 338 12.19 -11.88 -1.93
N ALA A 339 10.90 -12.22 -1.83
CA ALA A 339 10.41 -13.40 -1.10
C ALA A 339 10.74 -14.68 -1.86
N HIS A 340 10.54 -14.69 -3.18
CA HIS A 340 10.86 -15.83 -4.03
C HIS A 340 12.37 -16.08 -4.11
N GLU A 341 13.17 -15.01 -4.17
CA GLU A 341 14.64 -15.11 -4.11
C GLU A 341 15.13 -15.66 -2.77
N GLU A 342 14.55 -15.22 -1.65
CA GLU A 342 14.88 -15.70 -0.31
C GLU A 342 14.52 -17.18 -0.13
N ALA A 343 13.33 -17.59 -0.58
CA ALA A 343 12.90 -18.98 -0.55
C ALA A 343 13.84 -19.86 -1.40
N ALA A 344 14.17 -19.44 -2.62
CA ALA A 344 15.09 -20.16 -3.50
C ALA A 344 16.50 -20.26 -2.91
N ALA A 345 16.99 -19.22 -2.24
CA ALA A 345 18.28 -19.26 -1.58
C ALA A 345 18.31 -20.21 -0.36
N LEU A 346 17.22 -20.29 0.41
CA LEU A 346 17.13 -21.13 1.61
C LEU A 346 16.83 -22.60 1.30
N PHE A 347 15.91 -22.86 0.37
CA PHE A 347 15.38 -24.19 0.09
C PHE A 347 15.85 -24.77 -1.25
N GLY A 348 16.52 -23.98 -2.09
CA GLY A 348 17.08 -24.41 -3.37
C GLY A 348 16.13 -24.31 -4.56
N GLU A 349 14.88 -23.89 -4.37
CA GLU A 349 13.88 -23.79 -5.43
C GLU A 349 12.87 -22.64 -5.22
N ASP A 350 12.22 -22.22 -6.31
CA ASP A 350 11.12 -21.24 -6.24
C ASP A 350 9.93 -21.90 -5.50
N PRO A 351 9.32 -21.23 -4.50
CA PRO A 351 8.28 -21.86 -3.70
C PRO A 351 6.96 -22.02 -4.47
N ARG A 352 6.81 -21.39 -5.64
CA ARG A 352 5.54 -21.35 -6.38
C ARG A 352 5.29 -22.62 -7.17
N ARG A 353 4.10 -23.18 -7.00
CA ARG A 353 3.52 -24.25 -7.84
C ARG A 353 2.32 -23.69 -8.60
N PHE A 354 2.44 -23.62 -9.92
CA PHE A 354 1.44 -23.03 -10.82
C PHE A 354 0.44 -24.05 -11.33
N GLY A 355 -0.81 -23.63 -11.52
CA GLY A 355 -1.92 -24.52 -11.92
C GLY A 355 -2.37 -25.49 -10.82
N VAL A 356 -1.88 -25.31 -9.58
CA VAL A 356 -2.14 -26.21 -8.47
C VAL A 356 -3.10 -25.57 -7.47
N GLN A 357 -4.09 -26.34 -7.04
CA GLN A 357 -5.06 -25.94 -6.02
C GLN A 357 -5.18 -27.00 -4.93
N ILE A 358 -5.73 -26.62 -3.79
CA ILE A 358 -6.07 -27.57 -2.72
C ILE A 358 -7.37 -28.27 -3.10
N LYS A 359 -7.34 -29.60 -3.06
CA LYS A 359 -8.52 -30.45 -3.27
C LYS A 359 -9.15 -30.88 -1.94
N GLU A 360 -8.32 -31.18 -0.94
CA GLU A 360 -8.77 -31.68 0.35
C GLU A 360 -7.82 -31.24 1.46
N ILE A 361 -8.36 -30.98 2.64
CA ILE A 361 -7.62 -30.65 3.86
C ILE A 361 -7.65 -31.86 4.79
N ARG A 362 -6.49 -32.28 5.30
CA ARG A 362 -6.37 -33.38 6.26
C ARG A 362 -6.21 -32.83 7.68
N VAL A 363 -7.04 -33.34 8.57
CA VAL A 363 -7.14 -32.88 9.96
C VAL A 363 -7.03 -34.07 10.89
N GLU A 364 -6.19 -33.94 11.91
CA GLU A 364 -6.09 -34.89 13.02
C GLU A 364 -6.29 -34.14 14.34
N ASN A 365 -7.20 -34.62 15.20
CA ASN A 365 -7.53 -33.99 16.49
C ASN A 365 -7.88 -32.48 16.39
N GLY A 366 -8.51 -32.06 15.28
CA GLY A 366 -8.85 -30.64 15.03
C GLY A 366 -7.67 -29.76 14.58
N ALA A 367 -6.52 -30.35 14.26
CA ALA A 367 -5.36 -29.65 13.74
C ALA A 367 -5.04 -30.05 12.30
N LEU A 368 -4.69 -29.07 11.49
CA LEU A 368 -4.18 -29.27 10.13
C LEU A 368 -2.87 -30.06 10.17
N THR A 369 -2.81 -31.15 9.39
CA THR A 369 -1.59 -31.97 9.27
C THR A 369 -1.05 -32.05 7.85
N ALA A 370 -1.93 -31.96 6.84
CA ALA A 370 -1.56 -32.01 5.43
C ALA A 370 -2.66 -31.44 4.52
N VAL A 371 -2.32 -31.17 3.27
CA VAL A 371 -3.29 -30.87 2.20
C VAL A 371 -3.05 -31.78 1.00
N THR A 372 -4.13 -32.23 0.36
CA THR A 372 -4.06 -32.94 -0.93
C THR A 372 -4.25 -31.93 -2.05
N THR A 373 -3.34 -31.90 -3.03
CA THR A 373 -3.45 -30.97 -4.16
C THR A 373 -4.25 -31.58 -5.33
N THR A 374 -4.56 -30.76 -6.33
CA THR A 374 -5.15 -31.19 -7.61
C THR A 374 -4.25 -32.13 -8.42
N GLU A 375 -2.95 -32.16 -8.15
CA GLU A 375 -2.01 -33.11 -8.78
C GLU A 375 -2.02 -34.49 -8.09
N GLY A 376 -2.73 -34.62 -6.96
CA GLY A 376 -2.90 -35.88 -6.23
C GLY A 376 -1.82 -36.16 -5.18
N ASP A 377 -0.82 -35.30 -5.04
CA ASP A 377 0.17 -35.36 -3.97
C ASP A 377 -0.40 -34.83 -2.64
N ALA A 378 0.13 -35.35 -1.54
CA ALA A 378 -0.19 -34.91 -0.18
C ALA A 378 1.02 -34.15 0.39
N LEU A 379 0.83 -32.87 0.65
CA LEU A 379 1.85 -32.00 1.23
C LEU A 379 1.66 -31.91 2.74
N PRO A 380 2.70 -32.21 3.55
CA PRO A 380 2.71 -31.86 4.96
C PRO A 380 2.39 -30.37 5.14
N CYS A 381 1.50 -30.05 6.07
CA CYS A 381 1.08 -28.67 6.30
C CYS A 381 0.69 -28.51 7.76
N GLY A 382 1.44 -27.68 8.48
CA GLY A 382 1.10 -27.27 9.85
C GLY A 382 0.55 -25.84 9.93
N LEU A 383 0.63 -25.09 8.82
CA LEU A 383 0.07 -23.75 8.68
C LEU A 383 -0.34 -23.47 7.23
N LEU A 384 -1.63 -23.31 7.00
CA LEU A 384 -2.21 -22.88 5.73
C LEU A 384 -2.59 -21.39 5.81
N ILE A 385 -2.02 -20.58 4.93
CA ILE A 385 -2.28 -19.14 4.85
C ILE A 385 -3.03 -18.84 3.54
N ALA A 386 -4.27 -18.39 3.65
CA ALA A 386 -5.09 -17.98 2.52
C ALA A 386 -4.84 -16.50 2.16
N ALA A 387 -4.00 -16.26 1.15
CA ALA A 387 -3.72 -14.95 0.57
C ALA A 387 -4.54 -14.74 -0.72
N THR A 388 -5.84 -14.99 -0.64
CA THR A 388 -6.79 -15.04 -1.78
C THR A 388 -7.32 -13.65 -2.20
N GLY A 389 -6.89 -12.59 -1.52
CA GLY A 389 -7.35 -11.21 -1.73
C GLY A 389 -8.53 -10.83 -0.84
N PHE A 390 -8.91 -9.55 -0.90
CA PHE A 390 -9.97 -8.97 -0.09
C PHE A 390 -11.00 -8.28 -0.98
N ALA A 391 -12.18 -8.08 -0.45
CA ALA A 391 -13.27 -7.37 -1.10
C ALA A 391 -14.17 -6.76 -0.04
N GLY A 392 -15.18 -6.00 -0.45
CA GLY A 392 -16.22 -5.53 0.46
C GLY A 392 -15.76 -4.42 1.39
N CYS A 393 -16.44 -3.28 1.31
CA CYS A 393 -16.36 -2.24 2.33
C CYS A 393 -16.81 -2.76 3.72
N ALA A 394 -16.40 -2.04 4.76
CA ALA A 394 -16.77 -2.33 6.14
C ALA A 394 -18.29 -2.13 6.37
N GLY A 395 -19.08 -3.18 6.11
CA GLY A 395 -20.55 -3.11 6.11
C GLY A 395 -21.17 -2.66 7.43
N GLU A 396 -20.56 -2.97 8.58
CA GLU A 396 -21.06 -2.49 9.89
C GLU A 396 -20.87 -0.98 10.04
N VAL A 397 -19.78 -0.40 9.52
CA VAL A 397 -19.61 1.05 9.43
C VAL A 397 -20.67 1.63 8.48
N CYS A 398 -20.91 1.00 7.34
CA CYS A 398 -21.93 1.48 6.40
C CYS A 398 -23.32 1.53 7.05
N LYS A 399 -23.70 0.48 7.80
CA LYS A 399 -24.93 0.43 8.60
C LYS A 399 -24.98 1.55 9.64
N ALA A 400 -23.91 1.75 10.40
CA ALA A 400 -23.85 2.73 11.49
C ALA A 400 -24.02 4.18 10.99
N PHE A 401 -23.53 4.48 9.79
CA PHE A 401 -23.68 5.79 9.14
C PHE A 401 -24.91 5.90 8.22
N GLY A 402 -25.62 4.80 7.96
CA GLY A 402 -26.81 4.79 7.10
C GLY A 402 -26.53 5.02 5.62
N VAL A 403 -25.29 4.81 5.16
CA VAL A 403 -24.92 4.96 3.75
C VAL A 403 -25.33 3.71 2.96
N ALA A 404 -25.58 3.84 1.65
CA ALA A 404 -25.84 2.69 0.79
C ALA A 404 -24.52 2.04 0.31
N TRP A 405 -24.49 0.71 0.24
CA TRP A 405 -23.32 -0.04 -0.24
C TRP A 405 -23.72 -1.39 -0.85
N ASP A 406 -22.85 -1.92 -1.70
CA ASP A 406 -22.88 -3.30 -2.20
C ASP A 406 -21.57 -4.01 -1.85
N GLU A 407 -20.66 -4.16 -2.81
CA GLU A 407 -19.25 -4.43 -2.57
C GLU A 407 -18.52 -3.16 -2.11
N THR A 408 -18.93 -1.99 -2.57
CA THR A 408 -18.33 -0.69 -2.25
C THR A 408 -19.38 0.31 -1.81
N VAL A 409 -18.99 1.38 -1.12
CA VAL A 409 -19.91 2.46 -0.76
C VAL A 409 -20.37 3.19 -2.02
N GLN A 410 -21.67 3.37 -2.17
CA GLN A 410 -22.25 4.11 -3.29
C GLN A 410 -22.01 5.61 -3.09
N THR A 411 -21.39 6.24 -4.09
CA THR A 411 -21.17 7.67 -4.15
C THR A 411 -21.75 8.27 -5.43
N SER A 412 -21.84 9.60 -5.48
CA SER A 412 -22.21 10.33 -6.70
C SER A 412 -21.28 9.97 -7.87
N GLU A 413 -21.81 10.03 -9.10
CA GLU A 413 -21.04 9.75 -10.31
C GLU A 413 -19.83 10.69 -10.40
N GLY A 414 -18.62 10.11 -10.46
CA GLY A 414 -17.36 10.86 -10.43
C GLY A 414 -17.06 11.59 -9.11
N GLY A 415 -17.93 11.50 -8.10
CA GLY A 415 -17.80 12.17 -6.82
C GLY A 415 -17.64 11.22 -5.64
N PHE A 416 -17.43 11.78 -4.45
CA PHE A 416 -17.13 11.06 -3.21
C PHE A 416 -18.27 11.18 -2.18
N ALA A 417 -19.22 12.08 -2.39
CA ALA A 417 -20.42 12.21 -1.56
C ALA A 417 -21.28 10.94 -1.61
N THR A 418 -21.72 10.47 -0.45
CA THR A 418 -22.63 9.33 -0.31
C THR A 418 -24.09 9.78 -0.40
N THR A 419 -25.03 8.84 -0.23
CA THR A 419 -26.46 9.13 -0.10
C THR A 419 -26.84 9.89 1.17
N VAL A 420 -25.95 9.94 2.17
CA VAL A 420 -26.18 10.63 3.44
C VAL A 420 -25.52 12.00 3.37
N GLU A 421 -26.29 13.04 3.69
CA GLU A 421 -25.79 14.41 3.74
C GLU A 421 -24.51 14.48 4.59
N LYS A 422 -23.54 15.30 4.15
CA LYS A 422 -22.22 15.54 4.75
C LYS A 422 -21.33 14.31 4.97
N VAL A 423 -21.69 13.14 4.46
CA VAL A 423 -20.89 11.91 4.52
C VAL A 423 -20.30 11.58 3.15
N PHE A 424 -19.00 11.33 3.12
CA PHE A 424 -18.21 11.03 1.94
C PHE A 424 -17.49 9.68 2.12
N ALA A 425 -17.08 9.02 1.05
CA ALA A 425 -16.30 7.77 1.11
C ALA A 425 -15.16 7.78 0.10
N ALA A 426 -14.00 7.23 0.47
CA ALA A 426 -12.79 7.24 -0.36
C ALA A 426 -11.85 6.05 -0.09
N GLY A 427 -10.97 5.77 -1.04
CA GLY A 427 -10.02 4.67 -0.99
C GLY A 427 -10.70 3.33 -1.21
N ASP A 428 -10.11 2.25 -0.71
CA ASP A 428 -10.60 0.89 -0.97
C ASP A 428 -12.05 0.65 -0.53
N MET A 429 -12.57 1.44 0.42
CA MET A 429 -13.99 1.38 0.84
C MET A 429 -14.97 1.79 -0.28
N ARG A 430 -14.52 2.65 -1.19
CA ARG A 430 -15.30 3.18 -2.33
C ARG A 430 -14.84 2.59 -3.66
N ARG A 431 -13.53 2.35 -3.83
CA ARG A 431 -12.94 1.80 -5.07
C ARG A 431 -12.94 0.27 -5.14
N GLY A 432 -12.96 -0.38 -3.98
CA GLY A 432 -12.48 -1.76 -3.83
C GLY A 432 -10.96 -1.83 -3.65
N GLN A 433 -10.46 -3.02 -3.32
CA GLN A 433 -9.04 -3.25 -3.06
C GLN A 433 -8.18 -2.73 -4.22
N SER A 434 -7.23 -1.83 -3.94
CA SER A 434 -6.38 -1.22 -4.95
C SER A 434 -4.98 -0.89 -4.40
N LEU A 435 -4.24 -0.04 -5.13
CA LEU A 435 -2.89 0.37 -4.76
C LEU A 435 -2.91 1.50 -3.73
N VAL A 436 -1.87 1.59 -2.89
CA VAL A 436 -1.66 2.71 -1.95
C VAL A 436 -1.74 4.06 -2.65
N VAL A 437 -1.21 4.17 -3.87
CA VAL A 437 -1.24 5.41 -4.66
C VAL A 437 -2.66 5.82 -5.08
N TRP A 438 -3.55 4.85 -5.36
CA TRP A 438 -4.97 5.11 -5.63
C TRP A 438 -5.71 5.55 -4.38
N ALA A 439 -5.42 4.92 -3.23
CA ALA A 439 -5.99 5.34 -1.96
C ALA A 439 -5.61 6.81 -1.62
N ILE A 440 -4.34 7.19 -1.83
CA ILE A 440 -3.90 8.59 -1.65
C ILE A 440 -4.62 9.50 -2.64
N ALA A 441 -4.72 9.12 -3.91
CA ALA A 441 -5.40 9.90 -4.95
C ALA A 441 -6.87 10.18 -4.58
N GLU A 442 -7.62 9.14 -4.19
CA GLU A 442 -9.01 9.29 -3.77
C GLU A 442 -9.15 10.09 -2.48
N GLY A 443 -8.26 9.91 -1.50
CA GLY A 443 -8.24 10.73 -0.29
C GLY A 443 -8.09 12.23 -0.59
N ARG A 444 -7.20 12.59 -1.52
CA ARG A 444 -7.03 13.98 -1.98
C ARG A 444 -8.27 14.51 -2.68
N SER A 445 -8.86 13.74 -3.58
CA SER A 445 -10.05 14.15 -4.33
C SER A 445 -11.29 14.27 -3.43
N ALA A 446 -11.44 13.38 -2.44
CA ALA A 446 -12.48 13.48 -1.42
C ALA A 446 -12.28 14.73 -0.53
N ALA A 447 -11.05 15.04 -0.13
CA ALA A 447 -10.75 16.27 0.60
C ALA A 447 -11.14 17.53 -0.19
N ALA A 448 -10.85 17.57 -1.50
CA ALA A 448 -11.27 18.68 -2.35
C ALA A 448 -12.80 18.83 -2.43
N GLU A 449 -13.52 17.71 -2.55
CA GLU A 449 -14.98 17.71 -2.56
C GLU A 449 -15.57 18.18 -1.21
N VAL A 450 -15.00 17.73 -0.09
CA VAL A 450 -15.40 18.15 1.26
C VAL A 450 -15.11 19.63 1.50
N ASP A 451 -13.94 20.14 1.11
CA ASP A 451 -13.62 21.57 1.21
C ASP A 451 -14.63 22.41 0.40
N SER A 452 -14.95 21.97 -0.83
CA SER A 452 -15.95 22.64 -1.66
C SER A 452 -17.35 22.58 -1.04
N TYR A 453 -17.73 21.47 -0.42
CA TYR A 453 -19.01 21.35 0.31
C TYR A 453 -19.08 22.32 1.49
N LEU A 454 -18.00 22.45 2.28
CA LEU A 454 -17.98 23.26 3.48
C LEU A 454 -17.85 24.77 3.23
N ASN A 455 -17.13 25.15 2.16
CA ASN A 455 -16.78 26.54 1.86
C ASN A 455 -17.46 27.09 0.58
N GLY A 456 -18.15 26.25 -0.18
CA GLY A 456 -18.78 26.60 -1.47
C GLY A 456 -17.80 26.70 -2.66
N CYS A 457 -16.49 26.62 -2.42
CA CYS A 457 -15.45 26.54 -3.43
C CYS A 457 -14.18 25.87 -2.86
N THR A 458 -13.31 25.36 -3.73
CA THR A 458 -12.02 24.77 -3.33
C THR A 458 -10.89 25.17 -4.27
N ASN A 459 -9.69 25.31 -3.73
CA ASN A 459 -8.44 25.41 -4.49
C ASN A 459 -7.59 24.12 -4.39
N LEU A 460 -8.12 23.07 -3.75
CA LEU A 460 -7.51 21.76 -3.73
C LEU A 460 -7.69 21.10 -5.10
N VAL A 461 -6.64 20.44 -5.58
CA VAL A 461 -6.64 19.79 -6.89
C VAL A 461 -7.31 18.42 -6.75
N ARG A 462 -8.32 18.16 -7.57
CA ARG A 462 -8.88 16.81 -7.75
C ARG A 462 -7.98 16.03 -8.69
N VAL A 463 -7.65 14.81 -8.31
CA VAL A 463 -7.19 13.77 -9.22
C VAL A 463 -8.45 13.24 -9.90
N VAL A 464 -8.55 13.39 -11.23
CA VAL A 464 -9.72 13.00 -12.03
C VAL A 464 -9.29 11.93 -13.02
#